data_AF-A0A7X9MGF6-F1
#
_entry.id   AF-A0A7X9MGF6-F1
#
_cell.length_a   1.000
_cell.length_b   1.000
_cell.length_c   1.000
_cell.angle_alpha   90.00
_cell.angle_beta   90.00
_cell.angle_gamma   90.00
#
_symmetry.space_group_name_H-M   'P 1'
#
loop_
_entity.id
_entity.type
_entity.pdbx_description
1 polymer ?
#
loop_
_entity_poly.entity_id
_entity_poly.type
_entity_poly.pdbx_seq_one_letter_code
_entity_poly.pdbx_strand_id
1 'polypeptide(L)'
;MTKDVELHSSTWKTMKQALTGLTETASVSSSGYMNYTNPYSGSYGVSRGSTGFGKRVEDLVKISEQVQRLIAEKDTDGVVSYSYHDDTSTGQTLQSKLSTLERYAGNVPTYIKDKIDRPFYEAMDKVGAKLEALNIQQYKTTNKVGYKRIESVTDPYGHPVGTKEVVPAEIGI
;
A
#
# COMPACT_ATOMS: atom_id res chain seq x y z
N MET A 1 1.78 -14.64 -12.64
CA MET A 1 0.42 -14.11 -12.35
C MET A 1 0.62 -12.89 -11.45
N THR A 2 0.89 -11.72 -12.05
CA THR A 2 1.09 -10.44 -11.33
C THR A 2 -0.08 -9.49 -11.56
N LYS A 3 -1.13 -9.99 -12.22
CA LYS A 3 -2.14 -9.16 -12.86
C LYS A 3 -2.98 -8.37 -11.85
N ASP A 4 -3.34 -8.93 -10.70
CA ASP A 4 -4.31 -8.28 -9.80
C ASP A 4 -3.78 -7.03 -9.08
N VAL A 5 -2.48 -6.97 -8.79
CA VAL A 5 -1.87 -5.83 -8.07
C VAL A 5 -1.66 -4.62 -8.99
N GLU A 6 -1.31 -4.89 -10.25
CA GLU A 6 -1.24 -3.87 -11.30
C GLU A 6 -2.64 -3.43 -11.75
N LEU A 7 -3.64 -4.33 -11.74
CA LEU A 7 -5.00 -4.08 -12.23
C LEU A 7 -5.71 -2.95 -11.46
N HIS A 8 -5.46 -2.82 -10.15
CA HIS A 8 -6.12 -1.84 -9.29
C HIS A 8 -5.21 -0.71 -8.79
N SER A 9 -3.95 -0.67 -9.23
CA SER A 9 -2.98 0.37 -8.83
C SER A 9 -3.46 1.78 -9.19
N SER A 10 -4.11 1.92 -10.35
CA SER A 10 -4.73 3.18 -10.79
C SER A 10 -5.85 3.63 -9.84
N THR A 11 -6.69 2.71 -9.36
CA THR A 11 -7.78 2.99 -8.42
C THR A 11 -7.24 3.49 -7.08
N TRP A 12 -6.24 2.82 -6.52
CA TRP A 12 -5.61 3.25 -5.26
C TRP A 12 -4.92 4.60 -5.39
N LYS A 13 -4.26 4.84 -6.52
CA LYS A 13 -3.64 6.13 -6.84
C LYS A 13 -4.66 7.26 -6.94
N THR A 14 -5.77 7.04 -7.65
CA THR A 14 -6.86 8.01 -7.76
C THR A 14 -7.50 8.30 -6.41
N MET A 15 -7.74 7.27 -5.59
CA MET A 15 -8.26 7.45 -4.22
C MET A 15 -7.31 8.28 -3.36
N LYS A 16 -6.01 7.99 -3.40
CA LYS A 16 -5.02 8.78 -2.68
C LYS A 16 -5.07 10.26 -3.12
N GLN A 17 -5.03 10.53 -4.43
CA GLN A 17 -5.09 11.90 -4.95
C GLN A 17 -6.36 12.65 -4.53
N ALA A 18 -7.51 12.00 -4.58
CA ALA A 18 -8.77 12.60 -4.14
C ALA A 18 -8.75 12.94 -2.64
N LEU A 19 -8.15 12.08 -1.80
CA LEU A 19 -8.03 12.31 -0.36
C LEU A 19 -7.03 13.41 -0.05
N THR A 20 -5.87 13.41 -0.71
CA THR A 20 -4.85 14.46 -0.60
C THR A 20 -5.44 15.85 -0.90
N GLY A 21 -6.30 15.98 -1.92
CA GLY A 21 -6.97 17.25 -2.22
C GLY A 21 -7.90 17.78 -1.12
N LEU A 22 -8.35 16.92 -0.20
CA LEU A 22 -9.22 17.26 0.94
C LEU A 22 -8.41 17.47 2.23
N THR A 23 -7.39 16.65 2.46
CA THR A 23 -6.59 16.59 3.70
C THR A 23 -5.39 17.54 3.67
N GLU A 24 -4.81 17.82 2.51
CA GLU A 24 -3.72 18.77 2.33
C GLU A 24 -4.21 20.18 1.96
N THR A 25 -3.26 21.11 1.96
CA THR A 25 -3.38 22.50 1.54
C THR A 25 -3.75 22.58 0.06
N ALA A 26 -5.00 22.30 -0.29
CA ALA A 26 -5.54 22.89 -1.50
C ALA A 26 -5.52 24.40 -1.25
N SER A 27 -4.71 25.13 -2.01
CA SER A 27 -4.86 26.58 -2.22
C SER A 27 -6.19 26.80 -2.92
N VAL A 28 -7.29 26.52 -2.22
CA VAL A 28 -8.58 27.07 -2.56
C VAL A 28 -8.41 28.54 -2.24
N SER A 29 -7.94 29.28 -3.24
CA SER A 29 -8.21 30.69 -3.37
C SER A 29 -9.72 30.82 -3.28
N SER A 30 -10.22 31.03 -2.05
CA SER A 30 -11.61 31.38 -1.78
C SER A 30 -11.80 32.80 -2.28
N SER A 31 -11.75 32.97 -3.60
CA SER A 31 -12.00 34.22 -4.30
C SER A 31 -13.47 34.65 -4.21
N GLY A 32 -14.35 33.85 -3.56
CA GLY A 32 -15.79 34.01 -3.66
C GLY A 32 -16.53 34.40 -2.38
N TYR A 33 -15.96 34.25 -1.20
CA TYR A 33 -16.67 34.55 0.05
C TYR A 33 -15.77 35.30 1.02
N MET A 34 -16.22 36.50 1.41
CA MET A 34 -15.71 37.29 2.55
C MET A 34 -14.42 38.08 2.28
N ASN A 35 -14.51 39.08 1.42
CA ASN A 35 -13.63 40.25 1.46
C ASN A 35 -14.47 41.49 1.83
N TYR A 36 -15.13 41.46 3.00
CA TYR A 36 -15.74 42.64 3.59
C TYR A 36 -14.67 43.38 4.39
N THR A 37 -13.95 44.28 3.72
CA THR A 37 -13.14 45.28 4.42
C THR A 37 -14.08 46.34 4.98
N ASN A 38 -14.49 46.21 6.24
CA ASN A 38 -15.15 47.28 6.96
C ASN A 38 -14.07 48.27 7.46
N PRO A 39 -14.03 49.52 6.97
CA PRO A 39 -13.02 50.51 7.36
C PRO A 39 -13.09 50.96 8.83
N TYR A 40 -14.12 50.55 9.58
CA TYR A 40 -14.27 50.80 11.03
C TYR A 40 -13.92 49.60 11.92
N SER A 41 -13.47 48.49 11.33
CA SER A 41 -13.16 47.26 12.03
C SER A 41 -11.65 47.20 12.24
N GLY A 42 -11.19 47.11 13.50
CA GLY A 42 -9.78 46.89 13.80
C GLY A 42 -9.20 45.65 13.09
N SER A 43 -7.89 45.46 13.14
CA SER A 43 -7.20 44.35 12.47
C SER A 43 -7.59 42.97 13.04
N TYR A 44 -8.76 42.45 12.64
CA TYR A 44 -9.22 41.08 12.93
C TYR A 44 -8.71 40.13 11.85
N GLY A 45 -7.38 40.04 11.70
CA GLY A 45 -6.75 39.17 10.71
C GLY A 45 -6.76 37.71 11.17
N VAL A 46 -7.62 36.87 10.56
CA VAL A 46 -7.44 35.41 10.65
C VAL A 46 -6.33 35.03 9.67
N SER A 47 -5.22 34.52 10.18
CA SER A 47 -4.07 34.08 9.38
C SER A 47 -4.46 32.85 8.55
N ARG A 48 -4.69 33.03 7.24
CA ARG A 48 -5.21 32.02 6.30
C ARG A 48 -4.11 31.14 5.70
N GLY A 49 -3.34 30.46 6.55
CA GLY A 49 -2.44 29.37 6.13
C GLY A 49 -3.05 28.01 6.48
N SER A 50 -4.09 27.54 5.76
CA SER A 50 -4.88 26.40 6.25
C SER A 50 -4.31 25.02 5.87
N THR A 51 -3.84 24.27 6.85
CA THR A 51 -3.44 22.85 6.75
C THR A 51 -4.67 21.91 6.71
N GLY A 52 -5.37 21.84 5.58
CA GLY A 52 -6.51 20.93 5.36
C GLY A 52 -7.89 21.46 5.80
N PHE A 53 -8.97 20.71 5.54
CA PHE A 53 -10.35 21.21 5.72
C PHE A 53 -10.78 21.42 7.18
N GLY A 54 -10.31 20.62 8.13
CA GLY A 54 -10.62 20.79 9.54
C GLY A 54 -10.11 22.13 10.07
N LYS A 55 -8.96 22.62 9.57
CA LYS A 55 -8.49 23.99 9.84
C LYS A 55 -9.40 25.06 9.24
N ARG A 56 -9.96 24.83 8.05
CA ARG A 56 -10.93 25.75 7.45
C ARG A 56 -12.22 25.82 8.27
N VAL A 57 -12.69 24.70 8.83
CA VAL A 57 -13.84 24.68 9.74
C VAL A 57 -13.55 25.47 11.02
N GLU A 58 -12.37 25.25 11.63
CA GLU A 58 -11.93 26.01 12.81
C GLU A 58 -11.89 27.53 12.53
N ASP A 59 -11.39 27.94 11.37
CA ASP A 59 -11.33 29.36 10.98
C ASP A 59 -12.73 29.97 10.77
N LEU A 60 -13.67 29.21 10.19
CA LEU A 60 -15.06 29.65 10.03
C LEU A 60 -15.76 29.82 11.38
N VAL A 61 -15.50 28.93 12.34
CA VAL A 61 -16.03 29.05 13.71
C VAL A 61 -15.50 30.31 14.39
N LYS A 62 -14.20 30.59 14.27
CA LYS A 62 -13.60 31.84 14.81
C LYS A 62 -14.22 33.10 14.22
N ILE A 63 -14.46 33.12 12.90
CA ILE A 63 -15.14 34.25 12.25
C ILE A 63 -16.57 34.39 12.79
N SER A 64 -17.26 33.27 12.98
CA SER A 64 -18.63 33.27 13.50
C SER A 64 -18.71 33.79 14.94
N GLU A 65 -17.77 33.39 15.79
CA GLU A 65 -17.61 33.94 17.15
C GLU A 65 -17.39 35.46 17.13
N GLN A 66 -16.56 35.95 16.21
CA GLN A 66 -16.30 37.38 16.06
C GLN A 66 -17.56 38.14 15.63
N VAL A 67 -18.33 37.59 14.68
CA VAL A 67 -19.60 38.18 14.24
C VAL A 67 -20.61 38.24 15.38
N GLN A 68 -20.73 37.16 16.16
CA GLN A 68 -21.64 37.13 17.30
C GLN A 68 -21.28 38.20 18.34
N ARG A 69 -19.99 38.37 18.64
CA ARG A 69 -19.50 39.42 19.56
C ARG A 69 -19.79 40.82 19.02
N LEU A 70 -19.57 41.04 17.72
CA LEU A 70 -19.81 42.35 17.09
C LEU A 70 -21.30 42.72 17.12
N ILE A 71 -22.19 41.75 16.87
CA ILE A 71 -23.64 41.95 16.99
C ILE A 71 -23.98 42.30 18.44
N ALA A 72 -23.52 41.54 19.43
CA ALA A 72 -23.78 41.83 20.84
C ALA A 72 -23.25 43.22 21.29
N GLU A 73 -22.18 43.72 20.69
CA GLU A 73 -21.63 45.06 20.98
C GLU A 73 -22.43 46.19 20.32
N LYS A 74 -22.93 45.99 19.10
CA LYS A 74 -23.52 47.04 18.27
C LYS A 74 -25.06 47.07 18.33
N ASP A 75 -25.67 45.92 18.52
CA ASP A 75 -27.12 45.72 18.54
C ASP A 75 -27.69 46.04 19.93
N THR A 76 -27.75 47.33 20.24
CA THR A 76 -28.18 47.82 21.56
C THR A 76 -29.68 47.61 21.80
N ASP A 77 -30.47 47.54 20.73
CA ASP A 77 -31.92 47.31 20.72
C ASP A 77 -32.30 45.82 20.67
N GLY A 78 -31.33 44.92 20.47
CA GLY A 78 -31.51 43.47 20.59
C GLY A 78 -32.37 42.85 19.49
N VAL A 79 -32.54 43.52 18.35
CA VAL A 79 -33.39 43.07 17.24
C VAL A 79 -32.67 42.02 16.38
N VAL A 80 -31.34 42.04 16.35
CA VAL A 80 -30.52 41.14 15.53
C VAL A 80 -30.12 39.90 16.31
N SER A 81 -30.53 38.72 15.83
CA SER A 81 -30.09 37.44 16.37
C SER A 81 -29.17 36.72 15.39
N TYR A 82 -28.08 36.15 15.92
CA TYR A 82 -27.13 35.36 15.16
C TYR A 82 -26.72 34.12 15.95
N SER A 83 -26.78 32.97 15.30
CA SER A 83 -26.31 31.68 15.83
C SER A 83 -25.43 31.00 14.79
N TYR A 84 -24.47 30.23 15.28
CA TYR A 84 -23.59 29.41 14.44
C TYR A 84 -23.45 28.01 15.05
N HIS A 85 -23.08 27.06 14.21
CA HIS A 85 -22.76 25.70 14.64
C HIS A 85 -21.24 25.55 14.77
N ASP A 86 -20.79 25.07 15.92
CA ASP A 86 -19.40 24.68 16.10
C ASP A 86 -19.19 23.22 15.69
N ASP A 87 -18.80 23.03 14.44
CA ASP A 87 -18.44 21.72 13.88
C ASP A 87 -16.93 21.47 13.93
N THR A 88 -16.15 22.22 14.71
CA THR A 88 -14.68 22.11 14.75
C THR A 88 -14.24 20.68 15.10
N SER A 89 -14.86 20.09 16.12
CA SER A 89 -14.56 18.71 16.55
C SER A 89 -14.88 17.67 15.47
N THR A 90 -16.04 17.81 14.82
CA THR A 90 -16.48 16.95 13.71
C THR A 90 -15.53 17.08 12.53
N GLY A 91 -15.16 18.31 12.15
CA GLY A 91 -14.24 18.61 11.07
C GLY A 91 -12.84 18.03 11.29
N GLN A 92 -12.28 18.21 12.49
CA GLN A 92 -10.99 17.63 12.86
C GLN A 92 -11.02 16.09 12.88
N THR A 93 -12.10 15.50 13.40
CA THR A 93 -12.28 14.04 13.43
C THR A 93 -12.34 13.46 12.02
N LEU A 94 -13.12 14.08 11.13
CA LEU A 94 -13.22 13.66 9.74
C LEU A 94 -11.88 13.83 9.00
N GLN A 95 -11.13 14.91 9.26
CA GLN A 95 -9.80 15.10 8.69
C GLN A 95 -8.84 13.98 9.10
N SER A 96 -8.81 13.63 10.38
CA SER A 96 -7.99 12.52 10.89
C SER A 96 -8.34 11.18 10.24
N LYS A 97 -9.64 10.89 10.09
CA LYS A 97 -10.11 9.67 9.40
C LYS A 97 -9.70 9.64 7.93
N LEU A 98 -9.85 10.76 7.22
CA LEU A 98 -9.48 10.86 5.81
C LEU A 98 -7.96 10.76 5.61
N SER A 99 -7.14 11.38 6.47
CA SER A 99 -5.68 11.22 6.45
C SER A 99 -5.24 9.79 6.71
N THR A 100 -5.95 9.07 7.58
CA THR A 100 -5.69 7.64 7.82
C THR A 100 -6.00 6.81 6.58
N LEU A 101 -7.14 7.09 5.93
CA LEU A 101 -7.52 6.41 4.69
C LEU A 101 -6.54 6.71 3.55
N GLU A 102 -6.04 7.94 3.46
CA GLU A 102 -5.03 8.35 2.48
C GLU A 102 -3.73 7.53 2.62
N ARG A 103 -3.25 7.38 3.87
CA ARG A 103 -2.08 6.54 4.18
C ARG A 103 -2.32 5.09 3.82
N TYR A 104 -3.51 4.57 4.13
CA TYR A 104 -3.88 3.20 3.77
C TYR A 104 -3.84 3.00 2.25
N ALA A 105 -4.57 3.84 1.49
CA ALA A 105 -4.62 3.79 0.03
C ALA A 105 -3.22 3.89 -0.62
N GLY A 106 -2.33 4.72 -0.06
CA GLY A 106 -0.95 4.82 -0.50
C GLY A 106 -0.09 3.58 -0.23
N ASN A 107 -0.41 2.79 0.79
CA ASN A 107 0.37 1.63 1.23
C ASN A 107 -0.12 0.31 0.65
N VAL A 108 -1.35 0.24 0.11
CA VAL A 108 -1.91 -1.02 -0.45
C VAL A 108 -0.97 -1.68 -1.47
N PRO A 109 -0.40 -0.96 -2.47
CA PRO A 109 0.45 -1.62 -3.48
C PRO A 109 1.71 -2.25 -2.86
N THR A 110 2.37 -1.54 -1.95
CA THR A 110 3.55 -2.05 -1.24
C THR A 110 3.19 -3.23 -0.34
N TYR A 111 2.08 -3.13 0.40
CA TYR A 111 1.62 -4.20 1.29
C TYR A 111 1.36 -5.50 0.53
N ILE A 112 0.64 -5.44 -0.60
CA ILE A 112 0.35 -6.63 -1.40
C ILE A 112 1.65 -7.22 -1.96
N LYS A 113 2.52 -6.39 -2.53
CA LYS A 113 3.82 -6.83 -3.04
C LYS A 113 4.64 -7.57 -1.98
N ASP A 114 4.75 -7.01 -0.79
CA ASP A 114 5.62 -7.52 0.27
C ASP A 114 5.03 -8.72 1.02
N LYS A 115 3.71 -8.78 1.17
CA LYS A 115 3.02 -9.79 1.98
C LYS A 115 2.38 -10.91 1.18
N ILE A 116 2.15 -10.72 -0.11
CA ILE A 116 1.46 -11.69 -0.96
C ILE A 116 2.37 -12.10 -2.13
N ASP A 117 2.75 -11.15 -2.99
CA ASP A 117 3.47 -11.49 -4.22
C ASP A 117 4.83 -12.12 -3.94
N ARG A 118 5.69 -11.43 -3.19
CA ARG A 118 7.04 -11.92 -2.87
C ARG A 118 7.03 -13.33 -2.25
N PRO A 119 6.33 -13.60 -1.12
CA PRO A 119 6.36 -14.93 -0.51
C PRO A 119 5.77 -16.02 -1.43
N PHE A 120 4.80 -15.67 -2.27
CA PHE A 120 4.26 -16.62 -3.25
C PHE A 120 5.31 -17.03 -4.29
N TYR A 121 6.02 -16.06 -4.88
CA TYR A 121 7.07 -16.36 -5.85
C TYR A 121 8.26 -17.09 -5.23
N GLU A 122 8.67 -16.73 -4.00
CA GLU A 122 9.69 -17.47 -3.25
C GLU A 122 9.27 -18.92 -2.98
N ALA A 123 7.98 -19.18 -2.73
CA ALA A 123 7.47 -20.54 -2.55
C ALA A 123 7.47 -21.33 -3.86
N MET A 124 7.08 -20.70 -4.98
CA MET A 124 7.14 -21.32 -6.31
C MET A 124 8.57 -21.66 -6.72
N ASP A 125 9.52 -20.75 -6.47
CA ASP A 125 10.93 -20.95 -6.77
C ASP A 125 11.49 -22.19 -6.02
N LYS A 126 11.13 -22.32 -4.73
CA LYS A 126 11.47 -23.51 -3.92
C LYS A 126 10.86 -24.81 -4.47
N VAL A 127 9.66 -24.76 -5.06
CA VAL A 127 9.04 -25.92 -5.71
C VAL A 127 9.80 -26.27 -6.99
N GLY A 128 10.15 -25.27 -7.80
CA GLY A 128 10.99 -25.45 -9.00
C GLY A 128 12.32 -26.11 -8.67
N ALA A 129 13.04 -25.58 -7.68
CA ALA A 129 14.32 -26.14 -7.23
C ALA A 129 14.20 -27.61 -6.76
N LYS A 130 13.11 -27.97 -6.07
CA LYS A 130 12.85 -29.36 -5.69
C LYS A 130 12.59 -30.25 -6.90
N LEU A 131 11.83 -29.78 -7.88
CA LEU A 131 11.57 -30.52 -9.11
C LEU A 131 12.84 -30.71 -9.95
N GLU A 132 13.71 -29.71 -10.03
CA GLU A 132 15.03 -29.83 -10.65
C GLU A 132 15.94 -30.82 -9.92
N ALA A 133 15.94 -30.81 -8.58
CA ALA A 133 16.67 -31.80 -7.79
C ALA A 133 16.14 -33.23 -7.96
N LEU A 134 14.85 -33.39 -8.28
CA LEU A 134 14.22 -34.67 -8.62
C LEU A 134 14.41 -35.09 -10.09
N ASN A 135 15.22 -34.37 -10.88
CA ASN A 135 15.47 -34.71 -12.28
C ASN A 135 15.91 -36.19 -12.44
N ILE A 136 15.15 -36.92 -13.25
CA ILE A 136 15.22 -38.37 -13.49
C ILE A 136 16.58 -38.83 -14.04
N GLN A 137 17.42 -37.92 -14.52
CA GLN A 137 18.74 -38.22 -15.11
C GLN A 137 19.75 -38.87 -14.14
N GLN A 138 19.51 -38.84 -12.82
CA GLN A 138 20.37 -39.52 -11.83
C GLN A 138 19.61 -40.48 -10.90
N TYR A 139 18.46 -41.00 -11.35
CA TYR A 139 17.70 -41.94 -10.54
C TYR A 139 18.45 -43.28 -10.44
N LYS A 140 19.06 -43.55 -9.28
CA LYS A 140 19.61 -44.86 -8.91
C LYS A 140 18.69 -45.52 -7.89
N THR A 141 18.39 -46.78 -8.09
CA THR A 141 17.61 -47.62 -7.17
C THR A 141 18.37 -48.90 -6.87
N THR A 142 18.15 -49.47 -5.69
CA THR A 142 18.74 -50.76 -5.34
C THR A 142 18.22 -51.85 -6.28
N ASN A 143 19.13 -52.68 -6.79
CA ASN A 143 18.80 -53.79 -7.69
C ASN A 143 18.07 -54.92 -6.95
N LYS A 144 16.75 -54.77 -6.76
CA LYS A 144 15.91 -55.80 -6.12
C LYS A 144 15.43 -56.88 -7.08
N VAL A 145 15.50 -56.64 -8.37
CA VAL A 145 14.97 -57.52 -9.44
C VAL A 145 16.03 -58.45 -10.04
N GLY A 146 17.28 -58.38 -9.55
CA GLY A 146 18.37 -59.25 -10.04
C GLY A 146 18.85 -58.88 -11.44
N TYR A 147 18.75 -57.61 -11.84
CA TYR A 147 19.27 -57.12 -13.11
C TYR A 147 20.76 -57.48 -13.25
N LYS A 148 21.17 -57.95 -14.43
CA LYS A 148 22.55 -58.32 -14.73
C LYS A 148 23.11 -57.38 -15.78
N ARG A 149 24.31 -56.86 -15.53
CA ARG A 149 25.09 -56.05 -16.47
C ARG A 149 26.34 -56.82 -16.90
N ILE A 150 26.69 -56.70 -18.17
CA ILE A 150 27.91 -57.28 -18.72
C ILE A 150 29.06 -56.29 -18.52
N GLU A 151 30.12 -56.70 -17.83
CA GLU A 151 31.34 -55.92 -17.66
C GLU A 151 32.49 -56.55 -18.47
N SER A 152 33.27 -55.71 -19.16
CA SER A 152 34.49 -56.16 -19.83
C SER A 152 35.56 -56.50 -18.80
N VAL A 153 36.09 -57.71 -18.87
CA VAL A 153 37.25 -58.15 -18.08
C VAL A 153 38.50 -57.78 -18.87
N THR A 154 39.36 -56.96 -18.28
CA THR A 154 40.66 -56.58 -18.84
C THR A 154 41.79 -57.35 -18.18
N ASP A 155 42.82 -57.68 -18.95
CA ASP A 155 44.06 -58.27 -18.45
C ASP A 155 44.91 -57.25 -17.67
N PRO A 156 46.04 -57.67 -17.03
CA PRO A 156 46.94 -56.76 -16.30
C PRO A 156 47.56 -55.65 -17.16
N TYR A 157 47.46 -55.72 -18.49
CA TYR A 157 47.97 -54.75 -19.45
C TYR A 157 46.86 -53.87 -20.05
N GLY A 158 45.60 -54.03 -19.59
CA GLY A 158 44.45 -53.22 -19.99
C GLY A 158 43.74 -53.68 -21.27
N HIS A 159 44.09 -54.85 -21.82
CA HIS A 159 43.41 -55.39 -23.01
C HIS A 159 42.15 -56.17 -22.62
N PRO A 160 41.01 -55.97 -23.31
CA PRO A 160 39.77 -56.69 -23.00
C PRO A 160 39.92 -58.17 -23.39
N VAL A 161 39.91 -59.05 -22.39
CA VAL A 161 40.10 -60.51 -22.54
C VAL A 161 38.80 -61.31 -22.45
N GLY A 162 37.68 -60.65 -22.16
CA GLY A 162 36.36 -61.29 -22.15
C GLY A 162 35.30 -60.42 -21.48
N THR A 163 34.11 -60.99 -21.30
CA THR A 163 33.00 -60.35 -20.60
C THR A 163 32.54 -61.21 -19.43
N LYS A 164 32.16 -60.57 -18.31
CA LYS A 164 31.55 -61.23 -17.15
C LYS A 164 30.16 -60.65 -16.89
N GLU A 165 29.22 -61.50 -16.49
CA GLU A 165 27.93 -61.05 -15.95
C GLU A 165 28.10 -60.66 -14.48
N VAL A 166 27.67 -59.45 -14.12
CA VAL A 166 27.65 -58.97 -12.74
C VAL A 166 26.25 -58.47 -12.40
N VAL A 167 25.79 -58.76 -11.18
CA VAL A 167 24.57 -58.16 -10.62
C VAL A 167 24.99 -56.90 -9.86
N PRO A 168 24.83 -55.69 -10.43
CA PRO A 168 25.20 -54.47 -9.74
C PRO A 168 24.29 -54.24 -8.53
N ALA A 169 24.82 -53.67 -7.45
CA ALA A 169 24.05 -53.36 -6.25
C ALA A 169 22.98 -52.28 -6.48
N GLU A 170 23.21 -51.39 -7.45
CA GLU A 170 22.32 -50.30 -7.84
C GLU A 170 22.09 -50.31 -9.36
N ILE A 171 20.88 -49.96 -9.78
CA ILE A 171 20.49 -49.75 -11.18
C ILE A 171 20.11 -48.29 -11.33
N GLY A 172 20.64 -47.61 -12.33
CA GLY A 172 20.18 -46.28 -12.72
C GLY A 172 19.95 -46.21 -14.22
N ILE A 173 19.39 -45.09 -14.68
CA ILE A 173 19.22 -44.76 -16.09
C ILE A 173 20.56 -44.27 -16.67
#